data_AF-A0A099XNW5-F1
#
_entry.id   AF-A0A099XNW5-F1
#
_cell.length_a   1.000
_cell.length_b   1.000
_cell.length_c   1.000
_cell.angle_alpha   90.00
_cell.angle_beta   90.00
_cell.angle_gamma   90.00
#
_symmetry.space_group_name_H-M   'P 1'
#
loop_
_entity.id
_entity.type
_entity.pdbx_description
1 polymer ?
#
loop_
_entity_poly.entity_id
_entity_poly.type
_entity_poly.pdbx_seq_one_letter_code
_entity_poly.pdbx_strand_id
1 'polypeptide(L)'
;MKSRVFNNKIGSPNDFSYPKLTESENKQILASLFEQLLIFDSITITTSRINFPLAFLINQIGINSVERLIESGYIKFMIWSPVLMHGTGTQLDNGTIDESSIYGQPPIAAGSLTKNDLDPEKNIDIGLSHFNFHKDRKRIFKKKALKNYLIPNGMDFSTDSAKIVIDAYKANNLSELGLPFEKEPEQLNIEERKLMLHLSHKVLETAVLSQYNYKSYENYEHIKICEQNLKNIGKAYNVANNTSEILRLENLPNLKGLYLEENLDFNSIFKLRHLSNAKYYRKWINNVGENSNSQEVTKEYLNQLKGNNKFFDSSEGKFLKNLTMFGIGAALGNAISEPIAGGIASYTLGLLDTYVLDNILKGKNPSMFIEDIRMEKNNYR
;
A
#
# COMPACT_ATOMS: atom_id res chain seq x y z
N MET A 1 -23.43 -0.32 8.97
CA MET A 1 -22.22 0.54 9.05
C MET A 1 -22.54 1.85 8.35
N LYS A 2 -22.35 3.03 8.97
CA LYS A 2 -22.72 4.31 8.32
C LYS A 2 -21.81 4.58 7.12
N SER A 3 -22.40 4.83 5.95
CA SER A 3 -21.73 5.09 4.69
C SER A 3 -21.31 6.56 4.62
N ARG A 4 -20.02 6.84 4.87
CA ARG A 4 -19.47 8.21 4.92
C ARG A 4 -18.50 8.43 3.78
N VAL A 5 -18.60 9.59 3.14
CA VAL A 5 -17.76 9.94 1.98
C VAL A 5 -16.91 11.17 2.27
N PHE A 6 -15.71 11.19 1.71
CA PHE A 6 -14.79 12.32 1.78
C PHE A 6 -14.80 13.08 0.45
N ASN A 7 -14.94 14.41 0.53
CA ASN A 7 -15.02 15.28 -0.63
C ASN A 7 -13.94 16.37 -0.55
N ASN A 8 -12.96 16.28 -1.46
CA ASN A 8 -11.88 17.25 -1.63
C ASN A 8 -11.95 18.01 -2.96
N LYS A 9 -13.08 17.95 -3.67
CA LYS A 9 -13.29 18.73 -4.90
C LYS A 9 -13.75 20.16 -4.62
N ILE A 10 -14.55 20.37 -3.57
CA ILE A 10 -15.02 21.71 -3.20
C ILE A 10 -13.90 22.51 -2.54
N GLY A 11 -13.13 21.88 -1.65
CA GLY A 11 -11.96 22.50 -1.02
C GLY A 11 -10.73 21.65 -1.26
N SER A 12 -9.67 22.28 -1.77
CA SER A 12 -8.37 21.61 -1.86
C SER A 12 -7.68 21.63 -0.50
N PRO A 13 -7.25 20.47 0.04
CA PRO A 13 -6.46 20.41 1.26
C PRO A 13 -5.11 21.12 1.15
N ASN A 14 -4.62 21.30 -0.08
CA ASN A 14 -3.28 21.81 -0.37
C ASN A 14 -3.29 23.25 -0.93
N ASP A 15 -4.47 23.85 -1.13
CA ASP A 15 -4.60 25.23 -1.61
C ASP A 15 -5.01 26.16 -0.44
N PHE A 16 -4.34 27.31 -0.40
CA PHE A 16 -4.55 28.35 0.61
C PHE A 16 -5.24 29.60 0.03
N SER A 17 -5.70 29.52 -1.22
CA SER A 17 -6.35 30.59 -1.97
C SER A 17 -7.80 30.27 -2.33
N TYR A 18 -8.61 31.29 -2.57
CA TYR A 18 -9.98 31.12 -3.08
C TYR A 18 -9.90 30.73 -4.57
N PRO A 19 -10.35 29.53 -4.96
CA PRO A 19 -10.26 29.11 -6.35
C PRO A 19 -11.18 29.97 -7.21
N LYS A 20 -10.70 30.29 -8.42
CA LYS A 20 -11.51 30.96 -9.45
C LYS A 20 -12.18 29.90 -10.31
N LEU A 21 -13.39 29.52 -9.92
CA LEU A 21 -14.17 28.52 -10.63
C LEU A 21 -14.97 29.14 -11.78
N THR A 22 -14.95 28.49 -12.93
CA THR A 22 -15.86 28.75 -14.04
C THR A 22 -17.30 28.34 -13.68
N GLU A 23 -18.28 28.84 -14.44
CA GLU A 23 -19.68 28.45 -14.22
C GLU A 23 -19.90 26.94 -14.44
N SER A 24 -19.18 26.34 -15.39
CA SER A 24 -19.23 24.90 -15.66
C SER A 24 -18.71 24.09 -14.47
N GLU A 25 -17.55 24.47 -13.92
CA GLU A 25 -16.97 23.82 -12.74
C GLU A 25 -17.88 23.95 -11.52
N ASN A 26 -18.49 25.12 -11.30
CA ASN A 26 -19.47 25.33 -10.23
C ASN A 26 -20.65 24.34 -10.36
N LYS A 27 -21.21 24.19 -11.56
CA LYS A 27 -22.33 23.28 -11.83
C LYS A 27 -21.93 21.81 -11.62
N GLN A 28 -20.74 21.41 -12.07
CA GLN A 28 -20.25 20.05 -11.88
C GLN A 28 -20.02 19.72 -10.41
N ILE A 29 -19.43 20.64 -9.65
CA ILE A 29 -19.24 20.49 -8.20
C ILE A 29 -20.57 20.31 -7.48
N LEU A 30 -21.58 21.13 -7.81
CA LEU A 30 -22.91 21.03 -7.21
C LEU A 30 -23.63 19.72 -7.59
N ALA A 31 -23.50 19.28 -8.84
CA ALA A 31 -24.09 18.03 -9.30
C ALA A 31 -23.48 16.82 -8.55
N SER A 32 -22.15 16.77 -8.41
CA SER A 32 -21.47 15.71 -7.66
C SER A 32 -21.85 15.76 -6.16
N LEU A 33 -21.96 16.94 -5.57
CA LEU A 33 -22.43 17.08 -4.18
C LEU A 33 -23.87 16.59 -4.01
N PHE A 34 -24.77 16.94 -4.94
CA PHE A 34 -26.16 16.50 -4.92
C PHE A 34 -26.25 14.97 -4.99
N GLU A 35 -25.51 14.34 -5.89
CA GLU A 35 -25.44 12.90 -6.01
C GLU A 35 -24.90 12.24 -4.73
N GLN A 36 -23.82 12.78 -4.16
CA GLN A 36 -23.26 12.30 -2.89
C GLN A 36 -24.27 12.40 -1.73
N LEU A 37 -25.08 13.46 -1.67
CA LEU A 37 -26.09 13.64 -0.63
C LEU A 37 -27.25 12.63 -0.74
N LEU A 38 -27.48 12.07 -1.93
CA LEU A 38 -28.50 11.05 -2.15
C LEU A 38 -28.01 9.63 -1.81
N ILE A 39 -26.72 9.36 -1.97
CA ILE A 39 -26.15 8.00 -1.89
C ILE A 39 -25.48 7.73 -0.53
N PHE A 40 -24.95 8.75 0.14
CA PHE A 40 -24.19 8.60 1.39
C PHE A 40 -24.94 9.17 2.59
N ASP A 41 -24.73 8.55 3.77
CA ASP A 41 -25.33 9.00 5.03
C ASP A 41 -24.76 10.36 5.48
N SER A 42 -23.51 10.64 5.12
CA SER A 42 -22.87 11.93 5.39
C SER A 42 -21.65 12.17 4.50
N ILE A 43 -21.40 13.44 4.20
CA ILE A 43 -20.27 13.95 3.42
C ILE A 43 -19.36 14.75 4.34
N THR A 44 -18.06 14.46 4.32
CA THR A 44 -17.04 15.29 4.97
C THR A 44 -16.29 16.06 3.91
N ILE A 45 -16.43 17.38 3.93
CA ILE A 45 -15.81 18.30 2.96
C ILE A 45 -14.53 18.86 3.57
N THR A 46 -13.41 18.76 2.85
CA THR A 46 -12.14 19.35 3.31
C THR A 46 -12.12 20.85 3.17
N THR A 47 -11.54 21.53 4.16
CA THR A 47 -11.23 22.96 4.17
C THR A 47 -9.81 23.15 4.71
N SER A 48 -9.13 24.25 4.37
CA SER A 48 -7.83 24.61 4.95
C SER A 48 -8.01 25.76 5.94
N ARG A 49 -6.98 26.61 6.11
CA ARG A 49 -7.09 27.86 6.90
C ARG A 49 -8.21 28.78 6.41
N ILE A 50 -8.57 28.67 5.13
CA ILE A 50 -9.69 29.38 4.51
C ILE A 50 -10.88 28.43 4.35
N ASN A 51 -12.08 28.91 4.69
CA ASN A 51 -13.31 28.15 4.54
C ASN A 51 -14.05 28.44 3.24
N PHE A 52 -13.32 28.29 2.14
CA PHE A 52 -13.91 28.38 0.81
C PHE A 52 -15.13 27.45 0.64
N PRO A 53 -15.11 26.18 1.07
CA PRO A 53 -16.26 25.30 0.89
C PRO A 53 -17.53 25.81 1.56
N LEU A 54 -17.43 26.34 2.79
CA LEU A 54 -18.59 26.94 3.45
C LEU A 54 -19.11 28.15 2.67
N ALA A 55 -18.21 29.05 2.24
CA ALA A 55 -18.58 30.22 1.47
C ALA A 55 -19.24 29.83 0.14
N PHE A 56 -18.65 28.87 -0.58
CA PHE A 56 -19.19 28.30 -1.81
C PHE A 56 -20.61 27.77 -1.61
N LEU A 57 -20.82 26.91 -0.62
CA LEU A 57 -22.14 26.32 -0.36
C LEU A 57 -23.19 27.37 -0.02
N ILE A 58 -22.85 28.35 0.84
CA ILE A 58 -23.79 29.42 1.19
C ILE A 58 -24.16 30.25 -0.04
N ASN A 59 -23.19 30.54 -0.91
CA ASN A 59 -23.43 31.29 -2.13
C ASN A 59 -24.34 30.52 -3.11
N GLN A 60 -24.18 29.21 -3.23
CA GLN A 60 -24.90 28.40 -4.22
C GLN A 60 -26.29 27.96 -3.77
N ILE A 61 -26.48 27.57 -2.50
CA ILE A 61 -27.75 26.98 -2.02
C ILE A 61 -28.37 27.72 -0.83
N GLY A 62 -27.73 28.80 -0.35
CA GLY A 62 -28.23 29.66 0.71
C GLY A 62 -27.94 29.15 2.12
N ILE A 63 -27.72 30.09 3.06
CA ILE A 63 -27.32 29.79 4.44
C ILE A 63 -28.28 28.85 5.19
N ASN A 64 -29.60 28.95 4.95
CA ASN A 64 -30.58 28.12 5.66
C ASN A 64 -30.53 26.66 5.19
N SER A 65 -30.29 26.41 3.90
CA SER A 65 -30.12 25.06 3.37
C SER A 65 -28.83 24.45 3.90
N VAL A 66 -27.73 25.21 3.87
CA VAL A 66 -26.44 24.78 4.44
C VAL A 66 -26.57 24.46 5.93
N GLU A 67 -27.23 25.31 6.70
CA GLU A 67 -27.46 25.07 8.12
C GLU A 67 -28.23 23.76 8.35
N ARG A 68 -29.31 23.51 7.62
CA ARG A 68 -30.09 22.28 7.72
C ARG A 68 -29.26 21.03 7.41
N LEU A 69 -28.43 21.08 6.37
CA LEU A 69 -27.55 19.97 5.99
C LEU A 69 -26.52 19.67 7.07
N ILE A 70 -25.95 20.71 7.69
CA ILE A 70 -24.97 20.56 8.78
C ILE A 70 -25.64 20.06 10.05
N GLU A 71 -26.79 20.64 10.46
CA GLU A 71 -27.50 20.23 11.68
C GLU A 71 -28.01 18.79 11.60
N SER A 72 -28.43 18.35 10.41
CA SER A 72 -28.84 16.96 10.18
C SER A 72 -27.66 15.99 10.13
N GLY A 73 -26.42 16.49 10.16
CA GLY A 73 -25.20 15.69 10.08
C GLY A 73 -24.88 15.15 8.68
N TYR A 74 -25.59 15.62 7.64
CA TYR A 74 -25.36 15.24 6.24
C TYR A 74 -24.09 15.88 5.68
N ILE A 75 -23.74 17.09 6.15
CA ILE A 75 -22.48 17.75 5.83
C ILE A 75 -21.66 17.98 7.09
N LYS A 76 -20.39 17.60 7.01
CA LYS A 76 -19.35 17.91 7.98
C LYS A 76 -18.17 18.58 7.27
N PHE A 77 -17.38 19.32 8.03
CA PHE A 77 -16.15 19.92 7.52
C PHE A 77 -14.95 19.30 8.22
N MET A 78 -13.87 19.07 7.48
CA MET A 78 -12.58 18.69 8.04
C MET A 78 -11.57 19.80 7.76
N ILE A 79 -11.08 20.46 8.82
CA ILE A 79 -9.97 21.41 8.70
C ILE A 79 -8.71 20.58 8.49
N TRP A 80 -8.23 20.57 7.26
CA TRP A 80 -7.04 19.85 6.86
C TRP A 80 -5.81 20.44 7.54
N SER A 81 -5.33 19.74 8.56
CA SER A 81 -4.20 20.13 9.38
C SER A 81 -2.82 19.64 8.91
N PRO A 82 -2.65 18.51 8.19
CA PRO A 82 -1.33 18.06 7.75
C PRO A 82 -0.82 18.93 6.61
N VAL A 83 0.48 19.26 6.66
CA VAL A 83 1.16 20.04 5.62
C VAL A 83 2.36 19.26 5.13
N LEU A 84 2.49 19.13 3.82
CA LEU A 84 3.66 18.57 3.13
C LEU A 84 4.13 19.59 2.09
N MET A 85 5.44 19.82 2.03
CA MET A 85 6.05 20.78 1.11
C MET A 85 7.40 20.28 0.63
N HIS A 86 7.88 20.80 -0.50
CA HIS A 86 9.28 20.63 -0.93
C HIS A 86 9.90 21.99 -1.21
N GLY A 87 11.24 22.08 -1.06
CA GLY A 87 11.99 23.25 -1.48
C GLY A 87 12.00 23.37 -3.01
N THR A 88 11.85 24.59 -3.53
CA THR A 88 11.89 24.90 -4.96
C THR A 88 13.17 25.62 -5.39
N GLY A 89 14.14 25.80 -4.50
CA GLY A 89 15.33 26.60 -4.77
C GLY A 89 15.16 28.09 -4.47
N THR A 90 16.18 28.87 -4.81
CA THR A 90 16.20 30.33 -4.60
C THR A 90 15.86 31.03 -5.92
N GLN A 91 14.85 31.89 -5.92
CA GLN A 91 14.58 32.73 -7.10
C GLN A 91 15.65 33.82 -7.19
N LEU A 92 16.33 33.88 -8.34
CA LEU A 92 17.34 34.90 -8.65
C LEU A 92 16.67 36.15 -9.25
N ASP A 93 17.38 37.28 -9.26
CA ASP A 93 16.90 38.58 -9.76
C ASP A 93 16.44 38.54 -11.23
N ASN A 94 17.02 37.63 -12.03
CA ASN A 94 16.67 37.42 -13.43
C ASN A 94 15.39 36.56 -13.61
N GLY A 95 14.73 36.16 -12.52
CA GLY A 95 13.53 35.32 -12.51
C GLY A 95 13.79 33.82 -12.65
N THR A 96 15.04 33.38 -12.85
CA THR A 96 15.40 31.96 -12.86
C THR A 96 15.51 31.39 -11.45
N ILE A 97 15.40 30.07 -11.33
CA ILE A 97 15.51 29.35 -10.06
C ILE A 97 16.91 28.74 -9.96
N ASP A 98 17.62 29.08 -8.88
CA ASP A 98 18.83 28.38 -8.47
C ASP A 98 18.46 27.16 -7.62
N GLU A 99 18.64 25.97 -8.19
CA GLU A 99 18.40 24.69 -7.52
C GLU A 99 19.55 24.28 -6.58
N SER A 100 20.69 24.96 -6.59
CA SER A 100 21.84 24.56 -5.77
C SER A 100 21.50 24.52 -4.27
N SER A 101 20.55 25.36 -3.84
CA SER A 101 20.12 25.49 -2.46
C SER A 101 19.24 24.35 -1.94
N ILE A 102 18.67 23.52 -2.82
CA ILE A 102 17.85 22.37 -2.40
C ILE A 102 18.68 21.09 -2.16
N TYR A 103 19.84 20.96 -2.77
CA TYR A 103 20.68 19.77 -2.62
C TYR A 103 21.24 19.66 -1.20
N GLY A 104 21.20 18.45 -0.63
CA GLY A 104 21.60 18.20 0.76
C GLY A 104 20.52 18.50 1.80
N GLN A 105 19.37 19.06 1.38
CA GLN A 105 18.19 19.22 2.24
C GLN A 105 17.22 18.05 2.05
N PRO A 106 16.41 17.70 3.07
CA PRO A 106 15.35 16.71 2.94
C PRO A 106 14.46 16.98 1.72
N PRO A 107 14.05 15.94 0.95
CA PRO A 107 13.23 16.11 -0.25
C PRO A 107 11.84 16.67 0.06
N ILE A 108 11.32 16.35 1.26
CA ILE A 108 10.00 16.75 1.73
C ILE A 108 10.14 17.26 3.17
N ALA A 109 9.48 18.39 3.45
CA ALA A 109 9.23 18.90 4.78
C ALA A 109 7.79 18.55 5.20
N ALA A 110 7.66 17.93 6.38
CA ALA A 110 6.38 17.62 7.00
C ALA A 110 6.09 18.63 8.12
N GLY A 111 4.81 18.97 8.28
CA GLY A 111 4.37 19.87 9.33
C GLY A 111 2.86 19.82 9.56
N SER A 112 2.37 20.78 10.34
CA SER A 112 0.95 20.96 10.57
C SER A 112 0.60 22.44 10.66
N LEU A 113 -0.64 22.78 10.33
CA LEU A 113 -1.18 24.11 10.56
C LEU A 113 -1.07 24.52 12.04
N THR A 114 -0.94 25.82 12.26
CA THR A 114 -0.84 26.38 13.62
C THR A 114 -2.18 26.22 14.36
N LYS A 115 -2.15 26.20 15.69
CA LYS A 115 -3.37 26.15 16.52
C LYS A 115 -4.38 27.24 16.14
N ASN A 116 -3.90 28.41 15.75
CA ASN A 116 -4.74 29.54 15.34
C ASN A 116 -5.44 29.33 13.99
N ASP A 117 -4.89 28.49 13.12
CA ASP A 117 -5.50 28.15 11.82
C ASP A 117 -6.42 26.93 11.92
N LEU A 118 -6.26 26.15 12.99
CA LEU A 118 -7.08 24.99 13.32
C LEU A 118 -8.33 25.33 14.13
N ASP A 119 -8.52 26.59 14.54
CA ASP A 119 -9.71 27.02 15.26
C ASP A 119 -10.97 27.00 14.35
N PRO A 120 -11.93 26.09 14.59
CA PRO A 120 -13.12 26.00 13.76
C PRO A 120 -14.02 27.23 13.86
N GLU A 121 -14.03 27.96 14.99
CA GLU A 121 -14.82 29.17 15.10
C GLU A 121 -14.30 30.25 14.15
N LYS A 122 -13.00 30.49 14.18
CA LYS A 122 -12.33 31.40 13.25
C LYS A 122 -12.54 30.96 11.80
N ASN A 123 -12.44 29.66 11.52
CA ASN A 123 -12.65 29.12 10.18
C ASN A 123 -14.09 29.36 9.67
N ILE A 124 -15.10 29.20 10.52
CA ILE A 124 -16.50 29.54 10.21
C ILE A 124 -16.65 31.05 9.98
N ASP A 125 -16.08 31.88 10.86
CA ASP A 125 -16.17 33.33 10.78
C ASP A 125 -15.53 33.87 9.48
N ILE A 126 -14.42 33.27 9.02
CA ILE A 126 -13.79 33.56 7.72
C ILE A 126 -14.73 33.19 6.55
N GLY A 127 -15.41 32.05 6.60
CA GLY A 127 -16.39 31.69 5.56
C GLY A 127 -17.57 32.67 5.51
N LEU A 128 -18.09 33.06 6.69
CA LEU A 128 -19.23 33.97 6.81
C LEU A 128 -18.89 35.44 6.54
N SER A 129 -17.61 35.84 6.54
CA SER A 129 -17.20 37.22 6.29
C SER A 129 -17.51 37.70 4.86
N HIS A 130 -17.65 36.76 3.92
CA HIS A 130 -18.01 37.00 2.52
C HIS A 130 -19.45 37.47 2.33
N PHE A 131 -20.26 37.42 3.40
CA PHE A 131 -21.68 37.76 3.35
C PHE A 131 -22.04 38.84 4.36
N ASN A 132 -22.95 39.72 3.94
CA ASN A 132 -23.49 40.79 4.79
C ASN A 132 -24.65 40.30 5.68
N PHE A 133 -24.47 39.18 6.39
CA PHE A 133 -25.47 38.70 7.34
C PHE A 133 -25.42 39.48 8.65
N HIS A 134 -26.59 39.66 9.28
CA HIS A 134 -26.69 40.23 10.62
C HIS A 134 -25.85 39.42 11.63
N LYS A 135 -25.26 40.12 12.62
CA LYS A 135 -24.36 39.53 13.63
C LYS A 135 -24.99 38.34 14.35
N ASP A 136 -26.27 38.44 14.72
CA ASP A 136 -26.98 37.33 15.36
C ASP A 136 -27.15 36.12 14.45
N ARG A 137 -27.38 36.32 13.14
CA ARG A 137 -27.50 35.21 12.21
C ARG A 137 -26.19 34.44 12.10
N LYS A 138 -25.06 35.15 12.01
CA LYS A 138 -23.70 34.56 12.02
C LYS A 138 -23.45 33.77 13.31
N ARG A 139 -23.80 34.35 14.47
CA ARG A 139 -23.65 33.70 15.79
C ARG A 139 -24.48 32.42 15.91
N ILE A 140 -25.75 32.45 15.49
CA ILE A 140 -26.64 31.27 15.51
C ILE A 140 -26.08 30.18 14.61
N PHE A 141 -25.71 30.53 13.37
CA PHE A 141 -25.13 29.58 12.42
C PHE A 141 -23.85 28.95 12.98
N LYS A 142 -22.92 29.77 13.49
CA LYS A 142 -21.65 29.29 14.06
C LYS A 142 -21.86 28.28 15.19
N LYS A 143 -22.77 28.57 16.13
CA LYS A 143 -23.10 27.67 17.25
C LYS A 143 -23.59 26.29 16.76
N LYS A 144 -24.34 26.26 15.66
CA LYS A 144 -24.88 25.05 15.05
C LYS A 144 -23.81 24.29 14.26
N ALA A 145 -23.01 25.02 13.48
CA ALA A 145 -22.00 24.44 12.60
C ALA A 145 -20.80 23.86 13.34
N LEU A 146 -20.38 24.49 14.45
CA LEU A 146 -19.16 24.15 15.20
C LEU A 146 -19.03 22.66 15.53
N LYS A 147 -20.14 21.99 15.87
CA LYS A 147 -20.17 20.58 16.26
C LYS A 147 -19.87 19.60 15.11
N ASN A 148 -19.88 20.09 13.88
CA ASN A 148 -19.68 19.30 12.66
C ASN A 148 -18.32 19.56 11.99
N TYR A 149 -17.38 20.20 12.70
CA TYR A 149 -15.99 20.35 12.28
C TYR A 149 -15.12 19.28 12.91
N LEU A 150 -14.20 18.76 12.11
CA LEU A 150 -13.22 17.75 12.47
C LEU A 150 -11.82 18.27 12.18
N ILE A 151 -10.84 17.88 12.99
CA ILE A 151 -9.44 18.22 12.81
C ILE A 151 -8.63 16.93 12.92
N PRO A 152 -7.91 16.51 11.87
CA PRO A 152 -7.02 15.36 11.95
C PRO A 152 -5.73 15.71 12.70
N ASN A 153 -5.01 14.69 13.16
CA ASN A 153 -3.71 14.88 13.79
C ASN A 153 -2.66 15.19 12.71
N GLY A 154 -2.47 16.48 12.43
CA GLY A 154 -1.73 16.90 11.25
C GLY A 154 -0.26 16.53 11.24
N MET A 155 0.41 16.56 12.40
CA MET A 155 1.84 16.30 12.48
C MET A 155 2.17 14.81 12.25
N ASP A 156 1.42 13.91 12.91
CA ASP A 156 1.64 12.47 12.78
C ASP A 156 1.37 12.02 11.34
N PHE A 157 0.23 12.45 10.78
CA PHE A 157 -0.15 12.11 9.42
C PHE A 157 0.87 12.60 8.37
N SER A 158 1.35 13.84 8.46
CA SER A 158 2.32 14.36 7.49
C SER A 158 3.68 13.70 7.64
N THR A 159 4.18 13.55 8.86
CA THR A 159 5.49 12.94 9.15
C THR A 159 5.54 11.49 8.69
N ASP A 160 4.53 10.70 9.04
CA ASP A 160 4.47 9.28 8.68
C ASP A 160 4.34 9.09 7.17
N SER A 161 3.52 9.92 6.51
CA SER A 161 3.36 9.85 5.05
C SER A 161 4.64 10.18 4.30
N ALA A 162 5.35 11.24 4.71
CA ALA A 162 6.64 11.60 4.13
C ALA A 162 7.66 10.49 4.32
N LYS A 163 7.73 9.92 5.54
CA LYS A 163 8.64 8.82 5.86
C LYS A 163 8.35 7.57 5.01
N ILE A 164 7.10 7.16 4.91
CA ILE A 164 6.69 5.98 4.10
C ILE A 164 7.15 6.14 2.65
N VAL A 165 6.96 7.32 2.06
CA VAL A 165 7.35 7.55 0.65
C VAL A 165 8.86 7.63 0.49
N ILE A 166 9.59 8.26 1.41
CA ILE A 166 11.06 8.28 1.38
C ILE A 166 11.64 6.87 1.54
N ASP A 167 11.10 6.07 2.46
CA ASP A 167 11.54 4.68 2.67
C ASP A 167 11.20 3.82 1.44
N ALA A 168 10.04 4.03 0.82
CA ALA A 168 9.66 3.37 -0.43
C ALA A 168 10.57 3.76 -1.60
N TYR A 169 10.99 5.03 -1.67
CA TYR A 169 11.97 5.49 -2.64
C TYR A 169 13.31 4.77 -2.46
N LYS A 170 13.87 4.77 -1.23
CA LYS A 170 15.14 4.08 -0.91
C LYS A 170 15.08 2.57 -1.18
N ALA A 171 13.91 1.96 -1.02
CA ALA A 171 13.67 0.56 -1.35
C ALA A 171 13.43 0.31 -2.85
N ASN A 172 13.50 1.34 -3.69
CA ASN A 172 13.22 1.30 -5.14
C ASN A 172 11.78 0.86 -5.49
N ASN A 173 10.84 0.96 -4.55
CA ASN A 173 9.43 0.57 -4.73
C ASN A 173 8.64 1.57 -5.58
N LEU A 174 9.18 2.77 -5.81
CA LEU A 174 8.53 3.83 -6.59
C LEU A 174 8.97 3.87 -8.06
N SER A 175 9.78 2.91 -8.51
CA SER A 175 10.27 2.80 -9.89
C SER A 175 9.14 2.75 -10.93
N GLU A 176 8.12 1.91 -10.71
CA GLU A 176 6.92 1.82 -11.57
C GLU A 176 6.07 3.11 -11.57
N LEU A 177 6.30 4.00 -10.59
CA LEU A 177 5.62 5.29 -10.45
C LEU A 177 6.47 6.45 -11.00
N GLY A 178 7.56 6.15 -11.71
CA GLY A 178 8.42 7.15 -12.33
C GLY A 178 9.48 7.76 -11.40
N LEU A 179 9.71 7.15 -10.23
CA LEU A 179 10.70 7.63 -9.25
C LEU A 179 11.64 6.49 -8.80
N PRO A 180 12.50 5.96 -9.69
CA PRO A 180 13.46 4.90 -9.35
C PRO A 180 14.58 5.42 -8.43
N PHE A 181 15.12 4.52 -7.61
CA PHE A 181 16.26 4.83 -6.74
C PHE A 181 17.56 4.90 -7.54
N GLU A 182 17.96 6.11 -7.92
CA GLU A 182 19.20 6.37 -8.66
C GLU A 182 20.21 7.21 -7.85
N LYS A 183 19.74 7.91 -6.81
CA LYS A 183 20.53 8.80 -5.96
C LYS A 183 19.87 8.95 -4.58
N GLU A 184 20.63 9.48 -3.62
CA GLU A 184 20.08 9.76 -2.29
C GLU A 184 18.93 10.76 -2.34
N PRO A 185 17.92 10.66 -1.45
CA PRO A 185 16.73 11.52 -1.50
C PRO A 185 17.06 13.02 -1.45
N GLU A 186 18.09 13.42 -0.71
CA GLU A 186 18.55 14.80 -0.59
C GLU A 186 19.17 15.34 -1.89
N GLN A 187 19.44 14.45 -2.87
CA GLN A 187 19.99 14.78 -4.20
C GLN A 187 18.92 14.80 -5.30
N LEU A 188 17.65 14.66 -4.95
CA LEU A 188 16.55 14.77 -5.90
C LEU A 188 16.43 16.20 -6.44
N ASN A 189 16.22 16.32 -7.75
CA ASN A 189 15.93 17.59 -8.43
C ASN A 189 14.48 18.03 -8.18
N ILE A 190 14.09 19.19 -8.70
CA ILE A 190 12.77 19.77 -8.46
C ILE A 190 11.63 18.87 -8.96
N GLU A 191 11.74 18.29 -10.15
CA GLU A 191 10.66 17.46 -10.73
C GLU A 191 10.49 16.15 -9.96
N GLU A 192 11.59 15.53 -9.53
CA GLU A 192 11.57 14.36 -8.67
C GLU A 192 10.98 14.66 -7.28
N ARG A 193 11.32 15.82 -6.68
CA ARG A 193 10.74 16.28 -5.41
C ARG A 193 9.25 16.57 -5.54
N LYS A 194 8.80 17.16 -6.65
CA LYS A 194 7.37 17.37 -6.95
C LYS A 194 6.63 16.05 -7.04
N LEU A 195 7.19 15.06 -7.75
CA LEU A 195 6.61 13.74 -7.86
C LEU A 195 6.56 13.04 -6.49
N MET A 196 7.63 13.10 -5.70
CA MET A 196 7.65 12.56 -4.34
C MET A 196 6.61 13.23 -3.43
N LEU A 197 6.47 14.56 -3.51
CA LEU A 197 5.46 15.31 -2.77
C LEU A 197 4.05 14.87 -3.18
N HIS A 198 3.80 14.73 -4.48
CA HIS A 198 2.52 14.24 -4.99
C HIS A 198 2.19 12.85 -4.42
N LEU A 199 3.13 11.90 -4.48
CA LEU A 199 2.95 10.56 -3.91
C LEU A 199 2.71 10.61 -2.39
N SER A 200 3.39 11.52 -1.69
CA SER A 200 3.20 11.72 -0.24
C SER A 200 1.81 12.25 0.10
N HIS A 201 1.26 13.16 -0.71
CA HIS A 201 -0.14 13.59 -0.56
C HIS A 201 -1.13 12.42 -0.78
N LYS A 202 -0.86 11.52 -1.73
CA LYS A 202 -1.71 10.34 -1.97
C LYS A 202 -1.71 9.36 -0.78
N VAL A 203 -0.54 9.10 -0.19
CA VAL A 203 -0.42 8.28 1.04
C VAL A 203 -1.14 8.95 2.20
N LEU A 204 -0.93 10.25 2.37
CA LEU A 204 -1.55 11.07 3.41
C LEU A 204 -3.09 11.04 3.33
N GLU A 205 -3.65 11.29 2.15
CA GLU A 205 -5.09 11.22 1.93
C GLU A 205 -5.63 9.81 2.23
N THR A 206 -4.93 8.76 1.78
CA THR A 206 -5.33 7.37 2.06
C THR A 206 -5.31 7.06 3.55
N ALA A 207 -4.31 7.53 4.28
CA ALA A 207 -4.20 7.35 5.72
C ALA A 207 -5.37 8.04 6.45
N VAL A 208 -5.73 9.27 6.06
CA VAL A 208 -6.88 9.98 6.63
C VAL A 208 -8.20 9.28 6.29
N LEU A 209 -8.39 8.85 5.04
CA LEU A 209 -9.58 8.10 4.64
C LEU A 209 -9.75 6.82 5.48
N SER A 210 -8.66 6.07 5.66
CA SER A 210 -8.64 4.85 6.45
C SER A 210 -8.95 5.11 7.93
N GLN A 211 -8.23 6.01 8.58
CA GLN A 211 -8.40 6.32 10.00
C GLN A 211 -9.82 6.76 10.35
N TYR A 212 -10.44 7.54 9.45
CA TYR A 212 -11.79 8.06 9.66
C TYR A 212 -12.89 7.17 9.05
N ASN A 213 -12.54 6.03 8.44
CA ASN A 213 -13.43 5.12 7.72
C ASN A 213 -14.32 5.85 6.70
N TYR A 214 -13.69 6.63 5.82
CA TYR A 214 -14.33 7.30 4.69
C TYR A 214 -14.17 6.53 3.40
N LYS A 215 -15.16 6.66 2.52
CA LYS A 215 -15.09 6.24 1.13
C LYS A 215 -14.51 7.36 0.27
N SER A 216 -13.64 7.01 -0.68
CA SER A 216 -13.27 7.89 -1.80
C SER A 216 -14.31 7.73 -2.91
N TYR A 217 -14.91 8.83 -3.37
CA TYR A 217 -16.01 8.78 -4.34
C TYR A 217 -15.57 9.03 -5.79
N GLU A 218 -14.46 9.73 -6.02
CA GLU A 218 -14.03 10.11 -7.37
C GLU A 218 -12.49 10.13 -7.52
N ASN A 219 -11.76 9.61 -6.53
CA ASN A 219 -10.31 9.73 -6.44
C ASN A 219 -9.69 8.32 -6.28
N TYR A 220 -9.86 7.49 -7.32
CA TYR A 220 -9.42 6.09 -7.34
C TYR A 220 -7.89 5.94 -7.45
N GLU A 221 -7.21 7.01 -7.91
CA GLU A 221 -5.76 7.04 -8.08
C GLU A 221 -4.96 6.93 -6.78
N HIS A 222 -5.60 7.18 -5.63
CA HIS A 222 -4.99 7.09 -4.29
C HIS A 222 -4.42 5.71 -3.97
N ILE A 223 -4.89 4.67 -4.65
CA ILE A 223 -4.64 3.28 -4.29
C ILE A 223 -3.35 2.74 -4.95
N LYS A 224 -2.75 3.39 -5.96
CA LYS A 224 -1.59 2.81 -6.67
C LYS A 224 -0.37 2.49 -5.79
N ILE A 225 -0.05 3.35 -4.82
CA ILE A 225 1.05 3.10 -3.87
C ILE A 225 0.69 1.97 -2.89
N CYS A 226 -0.58 1.94 -2.45
CA CYS A 226 -1.10 0.86 -1.62
C CYS A 226 -1.16 -0.47 -2.40
N GLU A 227 -1.52 -0.45 -3.68
CA GLU A 227 -1.53 -1.60 -4.58
C GLU A 227 -0.13 -2.17 -4.73
N GLN A 228 0.91 -1.34 -4.91
CA GLN A 228 2.28 -1.86 -5.01
C GLN A 228 2.76 -2.48 -3.70
N ASN A 229 2.43 -1.88 -2.55
CA ASN A 229 2.76 -2.47 -1.24
C ASN A 229 1.96 -3.75 -0.97
N LEU A 230 0.67 -3.79 -1.30
CA LEU A 230 -0.17 -4.98 -1.21
C LEU A 230 0.30 -6.08 -2.17
N LYS A 231 0.74 -5.71 -3.38
CA LYS A 231 1.36 -6.60 -4.36
C LYS A 231 2.67 -7.16 -3.81
N ASN A 232 3.52 -6.34 -3.18
CA ASN A 232 4.75 -6.80 -2.53
C ASN A 232 4.48 -7.73 -1.33
N ILE A 233 3.46 -7.46 -0.52
CA ILE A 233 3.01 -8.36 0.55
C ILE A 233 2.49 -9.68 -0.05
N GLY A 234 1.68 -9.60 -1.12
CA GLY A 234 1.19 -10.77 -1.85
C GLY A 234 2.33 -11.59 -2.45
N LYS A 235 3.33 -10.94 -3.06
CA LYS A 235 4.56 -11.56 -3.56
C LYS A 235 5.33 -12.27 -2.46
N ALA A 236 5.50 -11.66 -1.28
CA ALA A 236 6.16 -12.29 -0.14
C ALA A 236 5.39 -13.50 0.38
N TYR A 237 4.05 -13.43 0.42
CA TYR A 237 3.19 -14.56 0.77
C TYR A 237 3.30 -15.69 -0.27
N ASN A 238 3.36 -15.35 -1.56
CA ASN A 238 3.58 -16.30 -2.65
C ASN A 238 4.93 -17.01 -2.50
N VAL A 239 6.02 -16.28 -2.22
CA VAL A 239 7.34 -16.87 -1.96
C VAL A 239 7.31 -17.86 -0.79
N ALA A 240 6.60 -17.53 0.30
CA ALA A 240 6.45 -18.41 1.45
C ALA A 240 5.62 -19.68 1.12
N ASN A 241 4.51 -19.53 0.38
CA ASN A 241 3.68 -20.66 -0.06
C ASN A 241 4.45 -21.55 -1.04
N ASN A 242 5.11 -20.96 -2.03
CA ASN A 242 5.90 -21.65 -3.04
C ASN A 242 7.07 -22.42 -2.39
N THR A 243 7.73 -21.83 -1.38
CA THR A 243 8.73 -22.54 -0.57
C THR A 243 8.13 -23.71 0.21
N SER A 244 6.93 -23.53 0.78
CA SER A 244 6.24 -24.60 1.51
C SER A 244 5.84 -25.76 0.59
N GLU A 245 5.42 -25.46 -0.63
CA GLU A 245 5.11 -26.47 -1.65
C GLU A 245 6.35 -27.24 -2.12
N ILE A 246 7.49 -26.57 -2.33
CA ILE A 246 8.76 -27.24 -2.63
C ILE A 246 9.16 -28.17 -1.49
N LEU A 247 9.09 -27.72 -0.24
CA LEU A 247 9.41 -28.55 0.92
C LEU A 247 8.46 -29.76 1.02
N ARG A 248 7.17 -29.55 0.75
CA ARG A 248 6.16 -30.63 0.73
C ARG A 248 6.46 -31.67 -0.35
N LEU A 249 6.83 -31.25 -1.56
CA LEU A 249 7.27 -32.14 -2.64
C LEU A 249 8.48 -32.98 -2.23
N GLU A 250 9.36 -32.38 -1.44
CA GLU A 250 10.57 -32.99 -0.86
C GLU A 250 10.29 -33.74 0.46
N ASN A 251 9.03 -33.99 0.81
CA ASN A 251 8.60 -34.66 2.04
C ASN A 251 9.19 -34.04 3.33
N LEU A 252 9.33 -32.71 3.34
CA LEU A 252 9.69 -31.94 4.51
C LEU A 252 8.51 -31.07 4.96
N PRO A 253 8.35 -30.85 6.28
CA PRO A 253 7.42 -29.84 6.75
C PRO A 253 7.87 -28.46 6.25
N ASN A 254 6.95 -27.50 6.21
CA ASN A 254 7.31 -26.14 5.86
C ASN A 254 8.32 -25.57 6.89
N LEU A 255 8.95 -24.43 6.59
CA LEU A 255 9.98 -23.85 7.45
C LEU A 255 9.50 -23.57 8.89
N LYS A 256 8.20 -23.28 9.10
CA LYS A 256 7.64 -23.14 10.46
C LYS A 256 7.50 -24.49 11.16
N GLY A 257 7.03 -25.51 10.45
CA GLY A 257 6.93 -26.88 10.94
C GLY A 257 8.30 -27.47 11.27
N LEU A 258 9.35 -27.16 10.50
CA LEU A 258 10.72 -27.56 10.83
C LEU A 258 11.18 -27.05 12.21
N TYR A 259 10.80 -25.84 12.59
CA TYR A 259 11.08 -25.29 13.92
C TYR A 259 10.21 -25.93 15.02
N LEU A 260 8.92 -26.14 14.75
CA LEU A 260 7.96 -26.62 15.74
C LEU A 260 8.03 -28.14 15.98
N GLU A 261 8.36 -28.91 14.95
CA GLU A 261 8.18 -30.37 14.91
C GLU A 261 9.51 -31.13 14.77
N GLU A 262 10.58 -30.49 14.27
CA GLU A 262 11.82 -31.18 13.86
C GLU A 262 13.08 -30.61 14.54
N ASN A 263 12.94 -29.94 15.69
CA ASN A 263 14.02 -29.43 16.54
C ASN A 263 15.05 -28.51 15.84
N LEU A 264 14.73 -27.93 14.69
CA LEU A 264 15.55 -26.89 14.06
C LEU A 264 15.37 -25.57 14.82
N ASP A 265 16.30 -25.29 15.73
CA ASP A 265 16.29 -24.10 16.56
C ASP A 265 16.88 -22.85 15.87
N PHE A 266 16.95 -21.73 16.59
CA PHE A 266 17.56 -20.51 16.07
C PHE A 266 19.06 -20.64 15.79
N ASN A 267 19.79 -21.56 16.43
CA ASN A 267 21.21 -21.79 16.13
C ASN A 267 21.39 -22.39 14.73
N SER A 268 20.45 -23.22 14.31
CA SER A 268 20.39 -23.82 12.97
C SER A 268 20.29 -22.77 11.86
N ILE A 269 19.70 -21.60 12.14
CA ILE A 269 19.65 -20.47 11.20
C ILE A 269 21.07 -19.98 10.87
N PHE A 270 21.95 -19.84 11.86
CA PHE A 270 23.32 -19.36 11.62
C PHE A 270 24.15 -20.36 10.82
N LYS A 271 23.90 -21.67 11.00
CA LYS A 271 24.56 -22.73 10.25
C LYS A 271 24.07 -22.78 8.80
N LEU A 272 22.77 -22.62 8.57
CA LEU A 272 22.16 -22.77 7.23
C LEU A 272 22.18 -21.48 6.41
N ARG A 273 21.86 -20.32 6.99
CA ARG A 273 21.58 -19.07 6.26
C ARG A 273 22.78 -18.54 5.47
N HIS A 274 24.00 -18.78 5.96
CA HIS A 274 25.23 -18.29 5.34
C HIS A 274 25.75 -19.20 4.24
N LEU A 275 25.24 -20.44 4.14
CA LEU A 275 25.61 -21.38 3.10
C LEU A 275 25.35 -20.79 1.72
N SER A 276 26.26 -21.10 0.80
CA SER A 276 26.20 -20.55 -0.54
C SER A 276 24.96 -21.04 -1.31
N ASN A 277 24.46 -22.24 -0.98
CA ASN A 277 23.23 -22.83 -1.51
C ASN A 277 22.00 -22.12 -0.93
N ALA A 278 21.98 -21.80 0.36
CA ALA A 278 20.90 -21.01 0.97
C ALA A 278 20.82 -19.59 0.40
N LYS A 279 21.96 -18.98 0.07
CA LYS A 279 21.99 -17.68 -0.65
C LYS A 279 21.43 -17.82 -2.06
N TYR A 280 21.83 -18.88 -2.78
CA TYR A 280 21.35 -19.17 -4.12
C TYR A 280 19.83 -19.44 -4.13
N TYR A 281 19.35 -20.34 -3.29
CA TYR A 281 17.93 -20.69 -3.16
C TYR A 281 17.08 -19.46 -2.86
N ARG A 282 17.50 -18.62 -1.88
CA ARG A 282 16.79 -17.37 -1.58
C ARG A 282 16.73 -16.43 -2.78
N LYS A 283 17.82 -16.25 -3.51
CA LYS A 283 17.82 -15.42 -4.72
C LYS A 283 16.90 -16.00 -5.79
N TRP A 284 16.96 -17.32 -6.01
CA TRP A 284 16.17 -18.02 -7.00
C TRP A 284 14.67 -17.97 -6.67
N ILE A 285 14.24 -18.31 -5.45
CA ILE A 285 12.82 -18.37 -5.07
C ILE A 285 12.17 -16.98 -5.00
N ASN A 286 12.91 -15.91 -4.70
CA ASN A 286 12.38 -14.56 -4.82
C ASN A 286 12.27 -14.13 -6.29
N ASN A 287 13.19 -14.57 -7.17
CA ASN A 287 13.06 -14.27 -8.61
C ASN A 287 11.89 -15.02 -9.28
N VAL A 288 11.73 -16.33 -9.01
CA VAL A 288 10.69 -17.14 -9.68
C VAL A 288 9.37 -17.17 -8.91
N GLY A 289 9.38 -16.97 -7.59
CA GLY A 289 8.23 -17.18 -6.72
C GLY A 289 7.40 -15.95 -6.38
N GLU A 290 7.85 -14.75 -6.74
CA GLU A 290 7.08 -13.52 -6.47
C GLU A 290 5.83 -13.41 -7.36
N ASN A 291 5.94 -13.75 -8.65
CA ASN A 291 4.88 -13.52 -9.65
C ASN A 291 4.23 -14.80 -10.18
N SER A 292 4.69 -15.98 -9.76
CA SER A 292 4.20 -17.28 -10.22
C SER A 292 3.41 -18.01 -9.14
N ASN A 293 2.39 -18.75 -9.55
CA ASN A 293 1.66 -19.66 -8.67
C ASN A 293 2.53 -20.90 -8.33
N SER A 294 2.11 -21.67 -7.33
CA SER A 294 2.87 -22.83 -6.84
C SER A 294 3.12 -23.91 -7.89
N GLN A 295 2.26 -24.04 -8.90
CA GLN A 295 2.42 -25.00 -9.98
C GLN A 295 3.57 -24.61 -10.92
N GLU A 296 3.65 -23.32 -11.27
CA GLU A 296 4.72 -22.78 -12.11
C GLU A 296 6.08 -22.85 -11.41
N VAL A 297 6.13 -22.51 -10.12
CA VAL A 297 7.39 -22.60 -9.35
C VAL A 297 7.84 -24.04 -9.14
N THR A 298 6.90 -24.96 -8.88
CA THR A 298 7.17 -26.41 -8.85
C THR A 298 7.73 -26.87 -10.19
N LYS A 299 7.17 -26.36 -11.29
CA LYS A 299 7.64 -26.70 -12.63
C LYS A 299 9.07 -26.24 -12.87
N GLU A 300 9.37 -25.00 -12.52
CA GLU A 300 10.72 -24.45 -12.62
C GLU A 300 11.71 -25.17 -11.70
N TYR A 301 11.31 -25.52 -10.48
CA TYR A 301 12.12 -26.33 -9.56
C TYR A 301 12.53 -27.66 -10.19
N LEU A 302 11.58 -28.40 -10.76
CA LEU A 302 11.82 -29.70 -11.37
C LEU A 302 12.59 -29.60 -12.69
N ASN A 303 12.39 -28.53 -13.46
CA ASN A 303 13.19 -28.25 -14.65
C ASN A 303 14.65 -27.99 -14.30
N GLN A 304 14.94 -27.29 -13.19
CA GLN A 304 16.29 -27.09 -12.67
C GLN A 304 16.95 -28.41 -12.24
N LEU A 305 16.17 -29.37 -11.74
CA LEU A 305 16.68 -30.71 -11.40
C LEU A 305 16.90 -31.61 -12.62
N LYS A 306 16.15 -31.42 -13.71
CA LYS A 306 16.32 -32.26 -14.90
C LYS A 306 17.20 -31.64 -15.99
N GLY A 307 17.58 -30.37 -15.83
CA GLY A 307 18.38 -29.62 -16.81
C GLY A 307 17.74 -29.50 -18.20
N ASN A 308 16.42 -29.72 -18.32
CA ASN A 308 15.70 -29.77 -19.60
C ASN A 308 14.27 -29.23 -19.46
N ASN A 309 13.90 -28.26 -20.30
CA ASN A 309 12.60 -27.56 -20.32
C ASN A 309 11.38 -28.43 -20.74
N LYS A 310 11.57 -29.73 -21.02
CA LYS A 310 10.54 -30.65 -21.54
C LYS A 310 10.03 -31.66 -20.51
N PHE A 311 10.40 -31.55 -19.25
CA PHE A 311 10.04 -32.54 -18.24
C PHE A 311 8.52 -32.73 -18.10
N PHE A 312 7.74 -31.65 -18.12
CA PHE A 312 6.27 -31.72 -18.02
C PHE A 312 5.55 -32.29 -19.24
N ASP A 313 6.25 -32.47 -20.36
CA ASP A 313 5.73 -33.10 -21.57
C ASP A 313 5.99 -34.61 -21.59
N SER A 314 6.87 -35.11 -20.71
CA SER A 314 7.13 -36.53 -20.51
C SER A 314 6.00 -37.24 -19.77
N SER A 315 5.86 -38.56 -19.94
CA SER A 315 4.83 -39.37 -19.29
C SER A 315 4.86 -39.25 -17.75
N GLU A 316 6.05 -39.13 -17.15
CA GLU A 316 6.25 -38.89 -15.71
C GLU A 316 5.85 -37.47 -15.29
N GLY A 317 6.18 -36.45 -16.10
CA GLY A 317 5.80 -35.06 -15.83
C GLY A 317 4.30 -34.81 -15.93
N LYS A 318 3.60 -35.52 -16.82
CA LYS A 318 2.13 -35.48 -16.94
C LYS A 318 1.44 -36.08 -15.70
N PHE A 319 2.02 -37.10 -15.08
CA PHE A 319 1.52 -37.71 -13.85
C PHE A 319 1.67 -36.78 -12.64
N LEU A 320 2.84 -36.13 -12.49
CA LEU A 320 3.09 -35.18 -11.41
C LEU A 320 2.26 -33.89 -11.53
N LYS A 321 1.98 -33.45 -12.77
CA LYS A 321 1.03 -32.36 -13.08
C LYS A 321 -0.39 -32.66 -12.58
N ASN A 322 -0.84 -33.92 -12.68
CA ASN A 322 -2.15 -34.31 -12.19
C ASN A 322 -2.20 -34.36 -10.64
N LEU A 323 -1.16 -34.89 -9.98
CA LEU A 323 -1.05 -34.89 -8.51
C LEU A 323 -1.02 -33.48 -7.90
N THR A 324 -0.31 -32.55 -8.53
CA THR A 324 -0.26 -31.14 -8.08
C THR A 324 -1.58 -30.40 -8.28
N MET A 325 -2.37 -30.74 -9.30
CA MET A 325 -3.74 -30.19 -9.46
C MET A 325 -4.71 -30.68 -8.36
N PHE A 326 -4.57 -31.91 -7.89
CA PHE A 326 -5.41 -32.42 -6.79
C PHE A 326 -5.02 -31.84 -5.41
N GLY A 327 -3.76 -31.48 -5.20
CA GLY A 327 -3.28 -30.88 -3.94
C GLY A 327 -3.78 -29.45 -3.66
N ILE A 328 -4.13 -28.69 -4.70
CA ILE A 328 -4.61 -27.29 -4.56
C ILE A 328 -6.12 -27.24 -4.26
N GLY A 329 -6.90 -28.23 -4.71
CA GLY A 329 -8.35 -28.29 -4.50
C GLY A 329 -8.78 -28.69 -3.08
N ALA A 330 -7.89 -29.30 -2.28
CA ALA A 330 -8.21 -29.80 -0.94
C ALA A 330 -8.01 -28.76 0.19
N ALA A 331 -7.40 -27.60 -0.09
CA ALA A 331 -7.06 -26.62 0.95
C ALA A 331 -8.21 -25.66 1.34
N LEU A 332 -9.41 -25.79 0.76
CA LEU A 332 -10.59 -24.98 1.12
C LEU A 332 -11.90 -25.77 1.30
N GLY A 333 -11.85 -27.06 1.66
CA GLY A 333 -13.05 -27.83 1.93
C GLY A 333 -12.81 -28.98 2.91
N ASN A 334 -13.45 -28.91 4.08
CA ASN A 334 -13.41 -29.94 5.13
C ASN A 334 -13.82 -31.33 4.61
N ALA A 335 -13.15 -32.33 5.19
CA ALA A 335 -13.63 -33.69 5.47
C ALA A 335 -14.43 -34.41 4.37
N ILE A 336 -13.79 -35.37 3.69
CA ILE A 336 -14.48 -36.58 3.23
C ILE A 336 -13.71 -37.80 3.78
N SER A 337 -14.45 -38.50 4.61
CA SER A 337 -14.29 -39.82 5.19
C SER A 337 -13.59 -40.90 4.34
N GLU A 338 -12.79 -41.68 5.07
CA GLU A 338 -12.44 -43.10 4.87
C GLU A 338 -11.25 -43.50 3.98
N PRO A 339 -10.57 -44.62 4.36
CA PRO A 339 -9.15 -44.82 4.12
C PRO A 339 -8.90 -45.63 2.84
N ILE A 340 -8.19 -45.02 1.89
CA ILE A 340 -7.49 -45.80 0.87
C ILE A 340 -6.19 -46.30 1.51
N ALA A 341 -6.32 -47.42 2.22
CA ALA A 341 -5.21 -48.24 2.65
C ALA A 341 -4.46 -48.80 1.41
N GLY A 342 -3.14 -48.62 1.40
CA GLY A 342 -2.21 -49.36 0.55
C GLY A 342 -1.89 -48.69 -0.78
N GLY A 343 -0.87 -47.82 -0.82
CA GLY A 343 -0.29 -47.42 -2.10
C GLY A 343 0.64 -46.20 -2.15
N ILE A 344 0.83 -45.44 -1.07
CA ILE A 344 1.65 -44.20 -1.14
C ILE A 344 3.02 -44.35 -0.43
N ALA A 345 3.24 -45.43 0.31
CA ALA A 345 4.45 -45.57 1.14
C ALA A 345 5.73 -46.03 0.40
N SER A 346 5.70 -46.29 -0.91
CA SER A 346 6.81 -46.97 -1.59
C SER A 346 7.31 -46.36 -2.92
N TYR A 347 6.87 -45.16 -3.31
CA TYR A 347 7.32 -44.55 -4.58
C TYR A 347 7.91 -43.14 -4.48
N THR A 348 7.89 -42.48 -3.32
CA THR A 348 8.49 -41.14 -3.14
C THR A 348 9.97 -41.17 -2.73
N LEU A 349 10.47 -42.28 -2.18
CA LEU A 349 11.90 -42.47 -1.88
C LEU A 349 12.73 -42.87 -3.12
N GLY A 350 12.10 -43.24 -4.24
CA GLY A 350 12.80 -43.78 -5.42
C GLY A 350 13.12 -42.78 -6.54
N LEU A 351 12.54 -41.57 -6.54
CA LEU A 351 12.73 -40.60 -7.64
C LEU A 351 13.93 -39.66 -7.47
N LEU A 352 14.55 -39.62 -6.29
CA LEU A 352 15.66 -38.69 -5.99
C LEU A 352 17.03 -39.39 -5.90
N ASP A 353 17.09 -40.63 -5.40
CA ASP A 353 18.37 -41.33 -5.17
C ASP A 353 19.14 -41.63 -6.47
N THR A 354 18.46 -41.70 -7.63
CA THR A 354 19.10 -41.97 -8.92
C THR A 354 19.54 -40.70 -9.67
N TYR A 355 19.09 -39.50 -9.27
CA TYR A 355 19.24 -38.27 -10.08
C TYR A 355 20.03 -37.13 -9.41
N VAL A 356 20.33 -37.23 -8.12
CA VAL A 356 21.16 -36.25 -7.40
C VAL A 356 22.64 -36.36 -7.80
N LEU A 357 23.13 -37.56 -8.11
CA LEU A 357 24.52 -37.82 -8.48
C LEU A 357 24.95 -37.17 -9.82
N ASP A 358 24.05 -37.05 -10.79
CA ASP A 358 24.38 -36.45 -12.10
C ASP A 358 24.27 -34.91 -12.14
N ASN A 359 23.56 -34.29 -11.18
CA ASN A 359 23.36 -32.84 -11.13
C ASN A 359 24.41 -32.09 -10.30
N ILE A 360 25.12 -32.78 -9.41
CA ILE A 360 26.29 -32.24 -8.70
C ILE A 360 27.39 -31.82 -9.69
N LEU A 361 27.42 -32.40 -10.88
CA LEU A 361 28.37 -32.09 -11.95
C LEU A 361 27.99 -30.85 -12.81
N LYS A 362 26.80 -30.24 -12.64
CA LYS A 362 26.29 -29.16 -13.53
C LYS A 362 26.13 -27.77 -12.89
N GLY A 363 26.54 -27.58 -11.64
CA GLY A 363 26.49 -26.28 -10.94
C GLY A 363 25.41 -26.20 -9.86
N LYS A 364 25.22 -25.01 -9.26
CA LYS A 364 24.28 -24.81 -8.14
C LYS A 364 22.83 -24.87 -8.61
N ASN A 365 21.99 -25.61 -7.88
CA ASN A 365 20.56 -25.74 -8.12
C ASN A 365 19.77 -25.57 -6.79
N PRO A 366 18.43 -25.39 -6.83
CA PRO A 366 17.66 -25.14 -5.61
C PRO A 366 17.48 -26.36 -4.67
N SER A 367 17.64 -27.61 -5.12
CA SER A 367 17.53 -28.78 -4.21
C SER A 367 18.69 -28.88 -3.22
N MET A 368 19.87 -28.35 -3.58
CA MET A 368 21.04 -28.34 -2.69
C MET A 368 20.76 -27.66 -1.34
N PHE A 369 19.89 -26.64 -1.31
CA PHE A 369 19.46 -26.04 -0.04
C PHE A 369 18.54 -26.94 0.78
N ILE A 370 17.70 -27.74 0.11
CA ILE A 370 16.82 -28.71 0.77
C ILE A 370 17.65 -29.84 1.40
N GLU A 371 18.71 -30.26 0.73
CA GLU A 371 19.70 -31.19 1.27
C GLU A 371 20.40 -30.62 2.50
N ASP A 372 20.85 -29.37 2.45
CA ASP A 372 21.45 -28.69 3.62
C ASP A 372 20.48 -28.70 4.83
N ILE A 373 19.17 -28.47 4.61
CA ILE A 373 18.14 -28.56 5.66
C ILE A 373 18.03 -29.99 6.21
N ARG A 374 18.01 -31.02 5.34
CA ARG A 374 17.95 -32.43 5.77
C ARG A 374 19.17 -32.83 6.60
N MET A 375 20.35 -32.39 6.20
CA MET A 375 21.59 -32.67 6.92
C MET A 375 21.57 -32.05 8.31
N GLU A 376 21.18 -30.77 8.44
CA GLU A 376 21.10 -30.13 9.75
C GLU A 376 20.03 -30.75 10.64
N LYS A 377 18.86 -31.10 10.09
CA LYS A 377 17.82 -31.86 10.80
C LYS A 377 18.37 -33.17 11.38
N ASN A 378 19.12 -33.93 10.59
CA ASN A 378 19.66 -35.23 11.00
C ASN A 378 20.76 -35.10 12.06
N ASN A 379 21.42 -33.95 12.21
CA ASN A 379 22.41 -33.70 13.25
C ASN A 379 21.79 -33.55 14.67
N TYR A 380 20.47 -33.40 14.78
CA TYR A 380 19.73 -33.30 16.06
C TYR A 380 18.95 -34.59 16.41
N ARG A 381 19.10 -35.65 15.62
CA ARG A 381 18.66 -37.02 15.96
C ARG A 381 19.84 -37.81 16.47
#